data_AF-D5LFR5-F1
#
_entry.id   AF-D5LFR5-F1
#
_cell.length_a   1.000
_cell.length_b   1.000
_cell.length_c   1.000
_cell.angle_alpha   90.00
_cell.angle_beta   90.00
_cell.angle_gamma   90.00
#
_symmetry.space_group_name_H-M   'P 1'
#
loop_
_entity.id
_entity.type
_entity.pdbx_description
1 polymer ?
#
loop_
_entity_poly.entity_id
_entity_poly.type
_entity_poly.pdbx_seq_one_letter_code
_entity_poly.pdbx_strand_id
1 'polypeptide(L)'
;FGVNFFGHSPDFVIEAVQEQMNRGIGLGMQSNLAAETAALISEMGRVERVAFSNTGTEAIMAAVRIARSRTKRQKIVMFAGSYHGTLDGILARVGEDKTTTQPLSLGTPLGMVEDIIVLSYGVEESLDIIATHADDLAAVLVEPVQSRKPDLQPQE
;
A
#
# COMPACT_ATOMS: atom_id res chain seq x y z
N PHE A 1 12.96 -3.16 7.95
CA PHE A 1 11.56 -3.52 7.64
C PHE A 1 10.57 -3.34 8.80
N GLY A 2 10.92 -2.71 9.93
CA GLY A 2 9.94 -2.11 10.86
C GLY A 2 9.10 -3.01 11.79
N VAL A 3 8.94 -4.31 11.50
CA VAL A 3 8.00 -5.20 12.22
C VAL A 3 8.22 -5.27 13.75
N ASN A 4 9.48 -5.38 14.19
CA ASN A 4 9.83 -5.58 15.60
C ASN A 4 9.88 -4.26 16.38
N PHE A 5 8.74 -3.56 16.48
CA PHE A 5 8.66 -2.25 17.16
C PHE A 5 9.09 -2.32 18.64
N PHE A 6 8.77 -3.42 19.33
CA PHE A 6 9.13 -3.65 20.74
C PHE A 6 10.35 -4.57 20.92
N GLY A 7 11.15 -4.80 19.88
CA GLY A 7 12.25 -5.78 19.90
C GLY A 7 11.83 -7.18 19.44
N HIS A 8 12.73 -8.16 19.58
CA HIS A 8 12.61 -9.47 18.89
C HIS A 8 11.65 -10.48 19.54
N SER A 9 11.44 -10.41 20.85
CA SER A 9 10.62 -11.38 21.60
C SER A 9 9.99 -10.72 22.83
N PRO A 10 9.15 -9.69 22.66
CA PRO A 10 8.48 -9.08 23.80
C PRO A 10 7.51 -10.09 24.44
N ASP A 11 7.60 -10.25 25.76
CA ASP A 11 6.88 -11.29 26.52
C ASP A 11 5.38 -11.33 26.20
N PHE A 12 4.72 -10.16 26.17
CA PHE A 12 3.29 -10.06 25.91
C PHE A 12 2.85 -10.57 24.52
N VAL A 13 3.74 -10.52 23.51
CA VAL A 13 3.44 -11.09 22.17
C VAL A 13 3.61 -12.59 22.20
N ILE A 14 4.68 -13.09 22.83
CA ILE A 14 4.96 -14.51 22.93
C ILE A 14 3.85 -15.23 23.70
N GLU A 15 3.45 -14.68 24.85
CA GLU A 15 2.37 -15.22 25.68
C GLU A 15 1.04 -15.29 24.92
N ALA A 16 0.65 -14.21 24.22
CA ALA A 16 -0.60 -14.18 23.44
C ALA A 16 -0.60 -15.21 22.29
N VAL A 17 0.53 -15.37 21.60
CA VAL A 17 0.67 -16.37 20.53
C VAL A 17 0.61 -17.78 21.09
N GLN A 18 1.28 -18.05 22.23
CA GLN A 18 1.22 -19.36 22.90
C GLN A 18 -0.19 -19.72 23.36
N GLU A 19 -0.91 -18.77 23.95
CA GLU A 19 -2.30 -18.97 24.35
C GLU A 19 -3.19 -19.34 23.15
N GLN A 20 -3.04 -18.61 22.02
CA GLN A 20 -3.80 -18.93 20.81
C GLN A 20 -3.41 -20.31 20.23
N MET A 21 -2.12 -20.67 20.25
CA MET A 21 -1.67 -21.99 19.79
C MET A 21 -2.29 -23.12 20.62
N ASN A 22 -2.42 -22.95 21.94
CA ASN A 22 -3.08 -23.93 22.81
C ASN A 22 -4.58 -24.08 22.52
N ARG A 23 -5.23 -23.05 21.96
CA ARG A 23 -6.64 -23.06 21.53
C ARG A 23 -6.83 -23.60 20.10
N GLY A 24 -5.74 -23.72 19.34
CA GLY A 24 -5.74 -24.13 17.94
C GLY A 24 -5.87 -22.96 16.96
N ILE A 25 -5.52 -23.23 15.70
CA ILE A 25 -5.58 -22.26 14.59
C ILE A 25 -6.60 -22.77 13.57
N GLY A 26 -7.83 -22.25 13.65
CA GLY A 26 -8.91 -22.60 12.73
C GLY A 26 -8.82 -21.84 11.41
N LEU A 27 -9.06 -22.54 10.30
CA LEU A 27 -9.23 -21.95 8.97
C LEU A 27 -10.67 -22.13 8.49
N GLY A 28 -11.11 -21.28 7.56
CA GLY A 28 -12.42 -21.36 6.89
C GLY A 28 -13.54 -20.59 7.58
N MET A 29 -13.74 -20.80 8.89
CA MET A 29 -14.71 -20.01 9.67
C MET A 29 -14.14 -18.62 10.02
N GLN A 30 -15.02 -17.65 10.23
CA GLN A 30 -14.60 -16.32 10.68
C GLN A 30 -14.00 -16.42 12.09
N SER A 31 -12.84 -15.78 12.29
CA SER A 31 -12.21 -15.68 13.60
C SER A 31 -13.05 -14.85 14.55
N ASN A 32 -13.25 -15.34 15.77
CA ASN A 32 -13.86 -14.61 16.89
C ASN A 32 -13.04 -13.38 17.32
N LEU A 33 -11.75 -13.31 16.96
CA LEU A 33 -10.88 -12.18 17.27
C LEU A 33 -10.96 -11.06 16.22
N ALA A 34 -11.48 -11.34 15.03
CA ALA A 34 -11.42 -10.39 13.91
C ALA A 34 -12.15 -9.07 14.20
N ALA A 35 -13.30 -9.13 14.87
CA ALA A 35 -14.10 -7.95 15.21
C ALA A 35 -13.39 -7.05 16.23
N GLU A 36 -12.84 -7.64 17.30
CA GLU A 36 -12.10 -6.92 18.33
C GLU A 36 -10.83 -6.28 17.76
N THR A 37 -10.03 -7.05 17.01
CA THR A 37 -8.82 -6.55 16.35
C THR A 37 -9.14 -5.43 15.35
N ALA A 38 -10.24 -5.55 14.59
CA ALA A 38 -10.67 -4.51 13.66
C ALA A 38 -11.07 -3.22 14.37
N ALA A 39 -11.73 -3.31 15.54
CA ALA A 39 -12.10 -2.14 16.33
C ALA A 39 -10.88 -1.38 16.85
N LEU A 40 -9.87 -2.10 17.38
CA LEU A 40 -8.62 -1.49 17.84
C LEU A 40 -7.86 -0.78 16.71
N ILE A 41 -7.78 -1.40 15.52
CA ILE A 41 -7.15 -0.79 14.34
C ILE A 41 -7.95 0.41 13.84
N SER A 42 -9.28 0.31 13.83
CA SER A 42 -10.19 1.40 13.44
C SER A 42 -9.98 2.63 14.32
N GLU A 43 -9.87 2.45 15.64
CA GLU A 43 -9.60 3.52 16.60
C GLU A 43 -8.20 4.13 16.38
N MET A 44 -7.16 3.30 16.37
CA MET A 44 -5.77 3.75 16.22
C MET A 44 -5.53 4.46 14.87
N GLY A 45 -6.07 3.90 13.80
CA GLY A 45 -5.92 4.41 12.44
C GLY A 45 -6.91 5.50 12.06
N ARG A 46 -7.92 5.78 12.90
CA ARG A 46 -9.04 6.69 12.61
C ARG A 46 -9.73 6.36 11.28
N VAL A 47 -9.99 5.07 11.04
CA VAL A 47 -10.66 4.57 9.82
C VAL A 47 -11.98 3.89 10.17
N GLU A 48 -13.00 4.03 9.32
CA GLU A 48 -14.34 3.49 9.59
C GLU A 48 -14.43 1.96 9.47
N ARG A 49 -13.62 1.35 8.58
CA ARG A 49 -13.70 -0.08 8.25
C ARG A 49 -12.31 -0.66 8.03
N VAL A 50 -12.12 -1.91 8.46
CA VAL A 50 -10.86 -2.65 8.34
C VAL A 50 -11.11 -3.97 7.63
N ALA A 51 -10.16 -4.36 6.77
CA ALA A 51 -10.06 -5.68 6.18
C ALA A 51 -8.64 -6.21 6.37
N PHE A 52 -8.49 -7.52 6.56
CA PHE A 52 -7.19 -8.15 6.81
C PHE A 52 -6.67 -8.85 5.56
N SER A 53 -5.35 -8.79 5.36
CA SER A 53 -4.61 -9.52 4.34
C SER A 53 -3.42 -10.24 4.97
N ASN A 54 -2.80 -11.18 4.25
CA ASN A 54 -1.64 -11.92 4.75
C ASN A 54 -0.35 -11.13 4.59
N THR A 55 -0.30 -10.21 3.62
CA THR A 55 0.89 -9.39 3.34
C THR A 55 0.52 -7.93 3.04
N GLY A 56 1.51 -7.04 3.14
CA GLY A 56 1.37 -5.65 2.68
C GLY A 56 1.12 -5.53 1.18
N THR A 57 1.72 -6.40 0.35
CA THR A 57 1.44 -6.46 -1.09
C THR A 57 -0.04 -6.75 -1.36
N GLU A 58 -0.64 -7.71 -0.65
CA GLU A 58 -2.07 -8.01 -0.79
C GLU A 58 -2.95 -6.84 -0.32
N ALA A 59 -2.56 -6.13 0.74
CA ALA A 59 -3.28 -4.95 1.21
C ALA A 59 -3.31 -3.86 0.13
N ILE A 60 -2.17 -3.57 -0.50
CA ILE A 60 -2.08 -2.60 -1.60
C ILE A 60 -2.87 -3.09 -2.82
N MET A 61 -2.78 -4.37 -3.17
CA MET A 61 -3.56 -4.95 -4.27
C MET A 61 -5.07 -4.77 -4.05
N ALA A 62 -5.55 -5.03 -2.83
CA ALA A 62 -6.95 -4.82 -2.47
C ALA A 62 -7.32 -3.34 -2.52
N ALA A 63 -6.50 -2.44 -1.96
CA ALA A 63 -6.74 -1.00 -1.96
C ALA A 63 -6.86 -0.42 -3.37
N VAL A 64 -5.94 -0.75 -4.27
CA VAL A 64 -5.99 -0.34 -5.69
C VAL A 64 -7.27 -0.85 -6.35
N ARG A 65 -7.64 -2.12 -6.11
CA ARG A 65 -8.88 -2.69 -6.66
C ARG A 65 -10.13 -2.01 -6.13
N ILE A 66 -10.17 -1.66 -4.84
CA ILE A 66 -11.28 -0.92 -4.23
C ILE A 66 -11.40 0.47 -4.86
N ALA A 67 -10.28 1.20 -4.99
CA ALA A 67 -10.26 2.53 -5.59
C ALA A 67 -10.81 2.51 -7.02
N ARG A 68 -10.30 1.62 -7.88
CA ARG A 68 -10.81 1.43 -9.25
C ARG A 68 -12.28 1.03 -9.27
N SER A 69 -12.68 0.11 -8.40
CA SER A 69 -14.08 -0.36 -8.32
C SER A 69 -15.05 0.74 -7.89
N ARG A 70 -14.63 1.64 -6.99
CA ARG A 70 -15.45 2.74 -6.47
C ARG A 70 -15.57 3.89 -7.45
N THR A 71 -14.47 4.25 -8.11
CA THR A 71 -14.38 5.40 -9.02
C THR A 71 -14.74 5.06 -10.46
N LYS A 72 -14.66 3.78 -10.85
CA LYS A 72 -14.77 3.29 -12.24
C LYS A 72 -13.67 3.83 -13.17
N ARG A 73 -12.56 4.28 -12.59
CA ARG A 73 -11.40 4.82 -13.28
C ARG A 73 -10.26 3.82 -13.26
N GLN A 74 -9.31 3.96 -14.18
CA GLN A 74 -8.21 3.00 -14.34
C GLN A 74 -6.88 3.50 -13.77
N LYS A 75 -6.57 4.78 -13.99
CA LYS A 75 -5.23 5.30 -13.73
C LYS A 75 -4.91 5.38 -12.24
N ILE A 76 -3.67 5.06 -11.89
CA ILE A 76 -3.12 5.21 -10.54
C ILE A 76 -1.85 6.05 -10.65
N VAL A 77 -1.74 7.07 -9.81
CA VAL A 77 -0.47 7.79 -9.60
C VAL A 77 0.30 7.11 -8.48
N MET A 78 1.61 6.98 -8.65
CA MET A 78 2.55 6.65 -7.59
C MET A 78 3.79 7.52 -7.70
N PHE A 79 4.65 7.52 -6.68
CA PHE A 79 5.83 8.37 -6.65
C PHE A 79 7.13 7.56 -6.78
N ALA A 80 8.08 8.11 -7.55
CA ALA A 80 9.41 7.54 -7.69
C ALA A 80 10.08 7.42 -6.31
N GLY A 81 10.72 6.27 -6.07
CA GLY A 81 11.39 5.95 -4.79
C GLY A 81 10.50 5.27 -3.75
N SER A 82 9.17 5.33 -3.90
CA SER A 82 8.23 4.65 -3.00
C SER A 82 8.28 3.12 -3.16
N TYR A 83 7.92 2.41 -2.09
CA TYR A 83 7.72 0.96 -2.11
C TYR A 83 6.31 0.58 -1.71
N HIS A 84 5.61 -0.12 -2.59
CA HIS A 84 4.22 -0.56 -2.38
C HIS A 84 4.05 -2.07 -2.50
N GLY A 85 5.12 -2.83 -2.31
CA GLY A 85 5.12 -4.29 -2.45
C GLY A 85 5.54 -4.75 -3.83
N THR A 86 5.03 -5.91 -4.23
CA THR A 86 5.50 -6.66 -5.42
C THR A 86 4.37 -7.01 -6.39
N LEU A 87 3.26 -6.26 -6.36
CA LEU A 87 2.20 -6.41 -7.33
C LEU A 87 2.67 -5.82 -8.67
N ASP A 88 2.68 -6.61 -9.73
CA ASP A 88 3.11 -6.21 -11.08
C ASP A 88 2.50 -4.87 -11.54
N GLY A 89 1.20 -4.67 -11.27
CA GLY A 89 0.47 -3.47 -11.66
C GLY A 89 0.88 -2.18 -10.94
N ILE A 90 1.88 -2.22 -10.05
CA ILE A 90 2.50 -1.05 -9.41
C ILE A 90 4.03 -1.18 -9.35
N LEU A 91 4.61 -2.21 -9.98
CA LEU A 91 6.06 -2.36 -10.15
C LEU A 91 6.49 -1.54 -11.37
N ALA A 92 6.41 -0.23 -11.22
CA ALA A 92 6.62 0.71 -12.30
C ALA A 92 7.72 1.73 -11.96
N ARG A 93 8.37 2.25 -13.00
CA ARG A 93 9.37 3.32 -12.93
C ARG A 93 9.16 4.31 -14.07
N VAL A 94 9.72 5.50 -13.90
CA VAL A 94 9.83 6.47 -15.00
C VAL A 94 10.72 5.88 -16.10
N GLY A 95 10.25 5.94 -17.34
CA GLY A 95 10.96 5.53 -18.53
C GLY A 95 12.07 6.50 -18.93
N GLU A 96 12.85 6.12 -19.93
CA GLU A 96 14.02 6.91 -20.37
C GLU A 96 13.66 8.29 -20.90
N ASP A 97 12.49 8.44 -21.53
CA ASP A 97 11.97 9.70 -22.03
C ASP A 97 11.33 10.59 -20.95
N LYS A 98 11.40 10.18 -19.68
CA LYS A 98 10.84 10.86 -18.49
C LYS A 98 9.32 11.07 -18.47
N THR A 99 8.63 10.74 -19.56
CA THR A 99 7.19 10.90 -19.72
C THR A 99 6.45 9.57 -19.76
N THR A 100 7.15 8.48 -20.11
CA THR A 100 6.57 7.14 -20.13
C THR A 100 6.78 6.41 -18.81
N THR A 101 5.92 5.43 -18.57
CA THR A 101 6.08 4.47 -17.50
C THR A 101 6.61 3.16 -18.09
N GLN A 102 7.60 2.57 -17.41
CA GLN A 102 8.14 1.26 -17.76
C GLN A 102 8.06 0.31 -16.57
N PRO A 103 7.98 -1.02 -16.80
CA PRO A 103 8.11 -1.99 -15.73
C PRO A 103 9.45 -1.84 -15.00
N LEU A 104 9.40 -1.96 -13.67
CA LEU A 104 10.58 -1.92 -12.81
C LEU A 104 11.35 -3.25 -12.81
N SER A 105 10.65 -4.37 -12.97
CA SER A 105 11.21 -5.72 -12.90
C SER A 105 11.18 -6.40 -14.26
N LEU A 106 12.22 -7.19 -14.57
CA LEU A 106 12.17 -8.13 -15.68
C LEU A 106 11.07 -9.16 -15.44
N GLY A 107 10.35 -9.54 -16.49
CA GLY A 107 9.23 -10.48 -16.43
C GLY A 107 7.86 -9.85 -16.23
N THR A 108 7.79 -8.57 -15.83
CA THR A 108 6.52 -7.81 -15.80
C THR A 108 6.19 -7.31 -17.21
N PRO A 109 5.04 -7.69 -17.81
CA PRO A 109 4.62 -7.19 -19.12
C PRO A 109 4.39 -5.67 -19.10
N LEU A 110 4.69 -4.98 -20.20
CA LEU A 110 4.43 -3.54 -20.33
C LEU A 110 2.96 -3.18 -20.04
N GLY A 111 2.03 -4.01 -20.53
CA GLY A 111 0.59 -3.85 -20.30
C GLY A 111 0.15 -3.86 -18.84
N MET A 112 0.97 -4.37 -17.91
CA MET A 112 0.64 -4.33 -16.48
C MET A 112 0.78 -2.92 -15.88
N VAL A 113 1.60 -2.05 -16.47
CA VAL A 113 1.90 -0.72 -15.93
C VAL A 113 1.39 0.43 -16.80
N GLU A 114 0.61 0.14 -17.85
CA GLU A 114 0.06 1.15 -18.77
C GLU A 114 -0.84 2.18 -18.07
N ASP A 115 -1.56 1.76 -17.03
CA ASP A 115 -2.42 2.62 -16.23
C ASP A 115 -1.69 3.34 -15.07
N ILE A 116 -0.36 3.24 -15.01
CA ILE A 116 0.43 3.80 -13.91
C ILE A 116 1.15 5.06 -14.36
N ILE A 117 0.99 6.11 -13.57
CA ILE A 117 1.73 7.37 -13.72
C ILE A 117 2.74 7.46 -12.57
N VAL A 118 4.02 7.50 -12.89
CA VAL A 118 5.09 7.63 -11.88
C VAL A 118 5.57 9.08 -11.84
N LEU A 119 5.40 9.74 -10.70
CA LEU A 119 5.72 11.16 -10.50
C LEU A 119 6.87 11.37 -9.52
N SER A 120 7.42 12.59 -9.50
CA SER A 120 8.44 12.99 -8.53
C SER A 120 7.80 13.29 -7.17
N TYR A 121 8.38 12.80 -6.07
CA TYR A 121 7.84 13.06 -4.73
C TYR A 121 8.25 14.45 -4.22
N GLY A 122 7.32 15.19 -3.62
CA GLY A 122 7.59 16.46 -2.95
C GLY A 122 7.84 17.66 -3.87
N VAL A 123 7.34 17.64 -5.11
CA VAL A 123 7.45 18.78 -6.05
C VAL A 123 6.06 19.22 -6.53
N GLU A 124 5.87 20.54 -6.67
CA GLU A 124 4.58 21.15 -7.04
C GLU A 124 4.08 20.71 -8.43
N GLU A 125 4.99 20.55 -9.39
CA GLU A 125 4.68 20.06 -10.74
C GLU A 125 3.92 18.71 -10.72
N SER A 126 4.20 17.85 -9.74
CA SER A 126 3.47 16.57 -9.63
C SER A 126 2.02 16.75 -9.22
N LEU A 127 1.69 17.81 -8.47
CA LEU A 127 0.32 18.17 -8.13
C LEU A 127 -0.44 18.68 -9.38
N ASP A 128 0.22 19.46 -10.23
CA ASP A 128 -0.36 19.94 -11.49
C ASP A 128 -0.69 18.78 -12.44
N ILE A 129 0.19 17.79 -12.54
CA ILE A 129 -0.04 16.58 -13.34
C ILE A 129 -1.20 15.75 -12.77
N ILE A 130 -1.27 15.61 -11.43
CA ILE A 130 -2.41 14.94 -10.77
C ILE A 130 -3.72 15.67 -11.10
N ALA A 131 -3.74 16.99 -11.01
CA ALA A 131 -4.92 17.80 -11.33
C ALA A 131 -5.36 17.61 -12.79
N THR A 132 -4.40 17.57 -13.72
CA THR A 132 -4.65 17.34 -15.16
C THR A 132 -5.30 15.97 -15.44
N HIS A 133 -5.02 14.96 -14.61
CA HIS A 133 -5.57 13.61 -14.77
C HIS A 133 -6.73 13.29 -13.81
N ALA A 134 -7.22 14.25 -13.04
CA ALA A 134 -8.16 14.02 -11.94
C ALA A 134 -9.44 13.26 -12.34
N ASP A 135 -9.92 13.44 -13.58
CA ASP A 135 -11.12 12.78 -14.09
C ASP A 135 -10.92 11.29 -14.44
N ASP A 136 -9.68 10.88 -14.70
CA ASP A 136 -9.29 9.51 -15.06
C ASP A 136 -8.59 8.75 -13.92
N LEU A 137 -8.27 9.43 -12.81
CA LEU A 137 -7.55 8.86 -11.68
C LEU A 137 -8.47 8.14 -10.69
N ALA A 138 -8.17 6.86 -10.46
CA ALA A 138 -8.81 6.07 -9.41
C ALA A 138 -8.23 6.39 -8.03
N ALA A 139 -6.92 6.58 -7.92
CA ALA A 139 -6.23 6.94 -6.69
C ALA A 139 -4.84 7.52 -6.94
N VAL A 140 -4.32 8.20 -5.91
CA VAL A 140 -2.90 8.54 -5.74
C VAL A 140 -2.38 7.66 -4.61
N LEU A 141 -1.40 6.81 -4.91
CA LEU A 141 -0.75 5.91 -3.97
C LEU A 141 0.54 6.58 -3.46
N VAL A 142 0.53 6.93 -2.17
CA VAL A 142 1.61 7.72 -1.56
C VAL A 142 2.19 7.00 -0.34
N GLU A 143 3.52 7.05 -0.21
CA GLU A 143 4.24 6.71 1.02
C GLU A 143 4.56 8.05 1.72
N PRO A 144 3.84 8.44 2.79
CA PRO A 144 3.88 9.81 3.33
C PRO A 144 5.29 10.27 3.73
N VAL A 145 6.08 9.35 4.28
CA VAL A 145 7.52 9.51 4.45
C VAL A 145 8.16 8.31 3.81
N GLN A 146 8.83 8.52 2.68
CA GLN A 146 9.49 7.43 1.96
C GLN A 146 10.59 6.83 2.85
N SER A 147 10.51 5.53 3.12
CA SER A 147 11.50 4.78 3.91
C SER A 147 12.93 4.90 3.38
N ARG A 148 13.11 5.18 2.08
CA ARG A 148 14.41 5.44 1.44
C ARG A 148 14.92 6.88 1.61
N LYS A 149 14.05 7.83 1.97
CA LYS A 149 14.34 9.26 2.15
C LYS A 149 13.60 9.81 3.38
N PRO A 150 13.91 9.33 4.60
CA PRO A 150 13.20 9.73 5.82
C PRO A 150 13.39 11.21 6.21
N ASP A 151 14.40 11.86 5.64
CA ASP A 151 14.68 13.29 5.76
C ASP A 151 13.70 14.16 4.95
N LEU A 152 13.13 13.62 3.87
CA LEU A 152 12.14 14.31 3.06
C LEU A 152 10.73 14.10 3.64
N GLN A 153 10.26 15.09 4.40
CA GLN A 153 8.95 15.09 5.06
C GLN A 153 8.12 16.28 4.54
N PRO A 154 7.55 16.20 3.33
CA PRO A 154 6.76 17.29 2.77
C PRO A 154 5.54 17.55 3.67
N GLN A 155 5.33 18.82 4.02
CA GLN A 155 4.21 19.29 4.82
C GLN A 155 3.35 20.23 3.96
N GLU A 156 2.06 20.34 4.32
CA GLU A 156 1.17 21.38 3.78
C GLU A 156 1.56 22.78 4.26
#